data_AF-A0A1L8MQ13-F1
#
_entry.id   AF-A0A1L8MQ13-F1
#
_cell.length_a   1.000
_cell.length_b   1.000
_cell.length_c   1.000
_cell.angle_alpha   90.00
_cell.angle_beta   90.00
_cell.angle_gamma   90.00
#
_symmetry.space_group_name_H-M   'P 1'
#
loop_
_entity.id
_entity.type
_entity.pdbx_description
1 polymer ?
#
loop_
_entity_poly.entity_id
_entity_poly.type
_entity_poly.pdbx_seq_one_letter_code
_entity_poly.pdbx_strand_id
1 'polypeptide(L)'
;MKLLIAGGTGFLGRQLIATALEKGHQVTYLGRHQAKGSVFARQQVTFLEADLLKDNHLDLSSYGFDLMIDCVGAIKPSQLDKLNVQATKSAIKICQESHVKHFVYISASGGYPAYVRSKRRAEELVKSSGINYLIVRPGLLFGADRPKTIFQAWVLRFLLGLPFIGPKLKHLAPVSTIELANKIFAALENEIPNTLLTYEPQKNP
;
A
#
# COMPACT_ATOMS: atom_id res chain seq x y z
N MET A 1 4.82 -3.96 -16.50
CA MET A 1 3.61 -3.14 -16.30
C MET A 1 3.99 -1.66 -16.15
N LYS A 2 3.06 -0.76 -16.48
CA LYS A 2 3.07 0.66 -16.14
C LYS A 2 2.24 0.85 -14.87
N LEU A 3 2.89 1.23 -13.79
CA LEU A 3 2.30 1.33 -12.46
C LEU A 3 2.03 2.78 -12.09
N LEU A 4 0.87 3.05 -11.50
CA LEU A 4 0.56 4.32 -10.84
C LEU A 4 0.58 4.11 -9.32
N ILE A 5 1.42 4.84 -8.58
CA ILE A 5 1.55 4.67 -7.12
C ILE A 5 1.14 5.95 -6.39
N ALA A 6 0.05 5.89 -5.65
CA ALA A 6 -0.30 6.91 -4.67
C ALA A 6 0.44 6.64 -3.35
N GLY A 7 1.05 7.69 -2.79
CA GLY A 7 1.86 7.54 -1.58
C GLY A 7 3.25 6.92 -1.82
N GLY A 8 3.78 7.03 -3.05
CA GLY A 8 5.10 6.51 -3.42
C GLY A 8 6.27 7.10 -2.61
N THR A 9 6.08 8.27 -2.01
CA THR A 9 7.07 8.91 -1.13
C THR A 9 7.02 8.42 0.32
N GLY A 10 6.08 7.52 0.64
CA GLY A 10 5.90 6.92 1.96
C GLY A 10 6.91 5.81 2.26
N PHE A 11 6.75 5.18 3.42
CA PHE A 11 7.62 4.10 3.88
C PHE A 11 7.51 2.85 2.99
N LEU A 12 6.30 2.34 2.80
CA LEU A 12 6.08 1.20 1.90
C LEU A 12 6.17 1.62 0.42
N GLY A 13 5.70 2.82 0.08
CA GLY A 13 5.71 3.32 -1.30
C GLY A 13 7.10 3.33 -1.94
N ARG A 14 8.13 3.80 -1.20
CA ARG A 14 9.52 3.77 -1.68
C ARG A 14 10.00 2.35 -2.00
N GLN A 15 9.69 1.41 -1.11
CA GLN A 15 10.06 0.01 -1.29
C GLN A 15 9.33 -0.61 -2.49
N LEU A 16 8.05 -0.30 -2.68
CA LEU A 16 7.30 -0.76 -3.85
C LEU A 16 7.86 -0.20 -5.16
N ILE A 17 8.26 1.07 -5.19
CA ILE A 17 8.95 1.64 -6.37
C ILE A 17 10.25 0.87 -6.62
N ALA A 18 11.09 0.68 -5.61
CA ALA A 18 12.35 -0.04 -5.76
C ALA A 18 12.15 -1.47 -6.31
N THR A 19 11.25 -2.24 -5.70
CA THR A 19 10.94 -3.61 -6.13
C THR A 19 10.29 -3.65 -7.52
N ALA A 20 9.44 -2.68 -7.87
CA ALA A 20 8.87 -2.58 -9.22
C ALA A 20 9.96 -2.40 -10.28
N LEU A 21 10.96 -1.54 -10.01
CA LEU A 21 12.07 -1.29 -10.92
C LEU A 21 12.97 -2.51 -11.08
N GLU A 22 13.25 -3.23 -9.99
CA GLU A 22 14.00 -4.50 -10.01
C GLU A 22 13.29 -5.56 -10.87
N LYS A 23 11.95 -5.55 -10.88
CA LYS A 23 11.10 -6.40 -11.73
C LYS A 23 10.88 -5.85 -13.16
N GLY A 24 11.58 -4.79 -13.55
CA GLY A 24 11.51 -4.23 -14.90
C GLY A 24 10.21 -3.48 -15.22
N HIS A 25 9.48 -3.00 -14.21
CA HIS A 25 8.27 -2.20 -14.41
C HIS A 25 8.58 -0.71 -14.55
N GLN A 26 7.67 0.04 -15.18
CA GLN A 26 7.69 1.49 -15.23
C GLN A 26 6.79 2.03 -14.13
N VAL A 27 7.20 3.10 -13.46
CA VAL A 27 6.48 3.62 -12.29
C VAL A 27 6.23 5.10 -12.44
N THR A 28 4.96 5.49 -12.34
CA THR A 28 4.56 6.87 -12.08
C THR A 28 4.08 6.96 -10.64
N TYR A 29 4.57 7.94 -9.87
CA TYR A 29 4.06 8.17 -8.53
C TYR A 29 3.38 9.53 -8.40
N LEU A 30 2.27 9.54 -7.66
CA LEU A 30 1.53 10.74 -7.32
C LEU A 30 2.04 11.32 -6.01
N GLY A 31 2.18 12.65 -5.98
CA GLY A 31 2.50 13.37 -4.75
C GLY A 31 2.40 14.87 -4.91
N ARG A 32 2.42 15.58 -3.79
CA ARG A 32 2.37 17.05 -3.78
C ARG A 32 3.70 17.69 -4.18
N HIS A 33 4.80 16.97 -4.00
CA HIS A 33 6.15 17.43 -4.33
C HIS A 33 6.98 16.25 -4.84
N GLN A 34 7.88 16.53 -5.77
CA GLN A 34 8.83 15.55 -6.27
C GLN A 34 9.74 15.08 -5.14
N ALA A 35 9.87 13.76 -4.99
CA ALA A 35 10.73 13.18 -3.98
C ALA A 35 12.20 13.19 -4.41
N LYS A 36 13.08 13.31 -3.43
CA LYS A 36 14.53 13.13 -3.60
C LYS A 36 14.93 11.69 -3.25
N GLY A 37 16.00 11.21 -3.89
CA GLY A 37 16.59 9.89 -3.64
C GLY A 37 16.92 9.17 -4.94
N SER A 38 17.91 8.27 -4.90
CA SER A 38 18.41 7.55 -6.07
C SER A 38 17.31 6.76 -6.80
N VAL A 39 16.36 6.18 -6.06
CA VAL A 39 15.23 5.45 -6.64
C VAL A 39 14.33 6.36 -7.51
N PHE A 40 14.14 7.63 -7.12
CA PHE A 40 13.30 8.58 -7.85
C PHE A 40 14.01 9.25 -9.03
N ALA A 41 15.34 9.11 -9.12
CA ALA A 41 16.15 9.62 -10.22
C ALA A 41 16.30 8.63 -11.38
N ARG A 42 15.72 7.43 -11.25
CA ARG A 42 15.73 6.40 -12.30
C ARG A 42 14.85 6.84 -13.47
N GLN A 43 15.30 6.60 -14.70
CA GLN A 43 14.58 7.00 -15.93
C GLN A 43 13.19 6.37 -16.05
N GLN A 44 12.99 5.20 -15.45
CA GLN A 44 11.72 4.48 -15.42
C GLN A 44 10.73 5.04 -14.37
N VAL A 45 11.12 6.07 -13.60
CA VAL A 45 10.29 6.69 -12.58
C VAL A 45 9.85 8.08 -13.03
N THR A 46 8.55 8.28 -13.16
CA THR A 46 7.93 9.57 -13.45
C THR A 46 7.21 10.11 -12.21
N PHE A 47 7.33 11.41 -11.97
CA PHE A 47 6.57 12.12 -10.96
C PHE A 47 5.40 12.85 -11.62
N LEU A 48 4.20 12.72 -11.04
CA LEU A 48 3.07 13.59 -11.36
C LEU A 48 2.58 14.30 -10.10
N GLU A 49 2.44 15.61 -10.22
CA GLU A 49 1.94 16.42 -9.12
C GLU A 49 0.43 16.22 -8.95
N ALA A 50 0.04 15.75 -7.77
CA ALA A 50 -1.36 15.55 -7.41
C ALA A 50 -1.54 15.60 -5.89
N ASP A 51 -2.68 16.17 -5.46
CA ASP A 51 -3.16 16.08 -4.08
C ASP A 51 -4.48 15.33 -4.06
N LEU A 52 -4.48 14.10 -3.53
CA LEU A 52 -5.68 13.27 -3.47
C LEU A 52 -6.78 13.82 -2.54
N LEU A 53 -6.48 14.85 -1.75
CA LEU A 53 -7.48 15.52 -0.92
C LEU A 53 -8.10 16.75 -1.60
N LYS A 54 -7.61 17.13 -2.78
CA LYS A 54 -8.18 18.20 -3.58
C LYS A 54 -8.93 17.59 -4.76
N ASP A 55 -9.95 18.29 -5.24
CA ASP A 55 -10.64 17.90 -6.46
C ASP A 55 -9.77 18.31 -7.65
N ASN A 56 -8.87 17.41 -8.01
CA ASN A 56 -8.08 17.52 -9.21
C ASN A 56 -8.59 16.42 -10.15
N HIS A 57 -9.48 16.79 -11.08
CA HIS A 57 -9.78 15.92 -12.21
C HIS A 57 -8.46 15.63 -12.93
N LEU A 58 -8.03 14.39 -12.87
CA LEU A 58 -6.73 13.92 -13.33
C LEU A 58 -7.00 12.76 -14.28
N ASP A 59 -7.29 13.11 -15.53
CA ASP A 59 -7.33 12.14 -16.61
C ASP A 59 -5.89 11.83 -17.03
N LEU A 60 -5.45 10.62 -16.69
CA LEU A 60 -4.15 10.06 -17.02
C LEU A 60 -4.27 8.93 -18.06
N SER A 61 -5.38 8.87 -18.80
CA SER A 61 -5.64 7.85 -19.82
C SER A 61 -4.52 7.76 -20.87
N SER A 62 -3.90 8.89 -21.23
CA SER A 62 -2.78 8.97 -22.18
C SER A 62 -1.52 8.20 -21.73
N TYR A 63 -1.35 7.96 -20.43
CA TYR A 63 -0.22 7.19 -19.89
C TYR A 63 -0.41 5.68 -20.07
N GLY A 64 -1.67 5.21 -20.09
CA GLY A 64 -2.05 3.81 -20.24
C GLY A 64 -1.55 2.93 -19.08
N PHE A 65 -1.92 3.26 -17.84
CA PHE A 65 -1.51 2.48 -16.67
C PHE A 65 -2.23 1.13 -16.58
N ASP A 66 -1.49 0.09 -16.23
CA ASP A 66 -2.04 -1.27 -16.06
C ASP A 66 -2.66 -1.46 -14.67
N LEU A 67 -2.09 -0.78 -13.66
CA LEU A 67 -2.37 -0.99 -12.25
C LEU A 67 -2.11 0.29 -11.43
N MET A 68 -3.02 0.60 -10.50
CA MET A 68 -2.76 1.55 -9.44
C MET A 68 -2.50 0.86 -8.10
N ILE A 69 -1.54 1.37 -7.32
CA ILE A 69 -1.27 0.95 -5.94
C ILE A 69 -1.50 2.14 -5.00
N ASP A 70 -2.50 2.05 -4.13
CA ASP A 70 -2.78 3.03 -3.09
C ASP A 70 -2.09 2.67 -1.77
N CYS A 71 -1.00 3.37 -1.48
CA CYS A 71 -0.27 3.30 -0.22
C CYS A 71 -0.56 4.50 0.70
N VAL A 72 -1.52 5.35 0.35
CA VAL A 72 -1.87 6.50 1.17
C VAL A 72 -2.60 6.03 2.42
N GLY A 73 -2.19 6.61 3.55
CA GLY A 73 -2.87 6.35 4.80
C GLY A 73 -2.19 7.00 5.99
N ALA A 74 -2.96 7.09 7.06
CA ALA A 74 -2.51 7.60 8.34
C ALA A 74 -2.94 6.68 9.48
N ILE A 75 -2.15 6.73 10.55
CA ILE A 75 -2.43 6.06 11.81
C ILE A 75 -2.91 7.09 12.85
N LYS A 76 -2.75 8.40 12.61
CA LYS A 76 -3.19 9.44 13.56
C LYS A 76 -4.73 9.59 13.51
N PRO A 77 -5.44 9.56 14.66
CA PRO A 77 -6.91 9.65 14.71
C PRO A 77 -7.50 10.83 13.92
N SER A 78 -6.89 12.01 14.03
CA SER A 78 -7.34 13.24 13.36
C SER A 78 -7.23 13.22 11.83
N GLN A 79 -6.53 12.24 11.26
CA GLN A 79 -6.26 12.14 9.83
C GLN A 79 -6.86 10.89 9.18
N LEU A 80 -7.46 10.00 9.96
CA LEU A 80 -7.96 8.71 9.47
C LEU A 80 -8.96 8.87 8.33
N ASP A 81 -9.97 9.71 8.51
CA ASP A 81 -11.02 9.88 7.51
C ASP A 81 -10.46 10.47 6.21
N LYS A 82 -9.71 11.58 6.32
CA LYS A 82 -9.07 12.25 5.18
C LYS A 82 -8.14 11.29 4.42
N LEU A 83 -7.17 10.69 5.10
CA LEU A 83 -6.10 9.95 4.42
C LEU A 83 -6.40 8.48 4.16
N ASN A 84 -7.26 7.82 4.95
CA ASN A 84 -7.60 6.41 4.69
C ASN A 84 -8.85 6.25 3.85
N VAL A 85 -9.79 7.21 3.87
CA VAL A 85 -11.09 7.09 3.19
C VAL A 85 -11.21 8.06 2.02
N GLN A 86 -11.08 9.37 2.27
CA GLN A 86 -11.26 10.38 1.23
C GLN A 86 -10.19 10.28 0.13
N ALA A 87 -8.92 10.14 0.52
CA ALA A 87 -7.83 9.97 -0.43
C ALA A 87 -7.99 8.69 -1.29
N THR A 88 -8.45 7.58 -0.70
CA THR A 88 -8.72 6.34 -1.44
C THR A 88 -9.91 6.51 -2.38
N LYS A 89 -10.95 7.25 -2.00
CA LYS A 89 -12.06 7.60 -2.91
C LYS A 89 -11.54 8.38 -4.12
N SER A 90 -10.64 9.34 -3.93
CA SER A 90 -10.01 10.09 -5.01
C SER A 90 -9.13 9.20 -5.89
N ALA A 91 -8.36 8.29 -5.30
CA ALA A 91 -7.55 7.31 -6.05
C ALA A 91 -8.42 6.41 -6.95
N ILE A 92 -9.57 5.97 -6.44
CA ILE A 92 -10.58 5.21 -7.22
C ILE A 92 -11.11 6.07 -8.38
N LYS A 93 -11.48 7.33 -8.13
CA LYS A 93 -11.95 8.28 -9.17
C LYS A 93 -10.91 8.43 -10.28
N ILE A 94 -9.63 8.63 -9.93
CA ILE A 94 -8.53 8.72 -10.90
C ILE A 94 -8.43 7.45 -11.74
N CYS A 95 -8.56 6.27 -11.12
CA CYS A 95 -8.52 5.02 -11.86
C CYS A 95 -9.69 4.87 -12.85
N GLN A 96 -10.90 5.28 -12.45
CA GLN A 96 -12.08 5.24 -13.30
C GLN A 96 -11.93 6.22 -14.48
N GLU A 97 -11.52 7.47 -14.21
CA GLU A 97 -11.28 8.50 -15.22
C GLU A 97 -10.13 8.12 -16.18
N SER A 98 -9.09 7.46 -15.67
CA SER A 98 -7.91 7.05 -16.45
C SER A 98 -8.00 5.64 -17.04
N HIS A 99 -9.14 4.97 -16.91
CA HIS A 99 -9.38 3.58 -17.36
C HIS A 99 -8.37 2.54 -16.84
N VAL A 100 -7.87 2.72 -15.61
CA VAL A 100 -6.99 1.75 -14.94
C VAL A 100 -7.82 0.55 -14.47
N LYS A 101 -7.46 -0.63 -14.95
CA LYS A 101 -8.27 -1.85 -14.75
C LYS A 101 -8.04 -2.55 -13.41
N HIS A 102 -6.90 -2.32 -12.78
CA HIS A 102 -6.51 -2.99 -11.54
C HIS A 102 -6.17 -2.00 -10.43
N PHE A 103 -6.53 -2.35 -9.19
CA PHE A 103 -6.32 -1.51 -8.01
C PHE A 103 -5.80 -2.33 -6.82
N VAL A 104 -4.60 -2.02 -6.34
CA VAL A 104 -4.07 -2.59 -5.09
C VAL A 104 -4.29 -1.60 -3.96
N TYR A 105 -5.02 -2.02 -2.93
CA TYR A 105 -5.23 -1.23 -1.72
C TYR A 105 -4.42 -1.79 -0.55
N ILE A 106 -3.53 -0.97 0.03
CA ILE A 106 -2.80 -1.35 1.23
C ILE A 106 -3.65 -1.04 2.46
N SER A 107 -4.24 -2.08 3.03
CA SER A 107 -5.03 -2.07 4.26
C SER A 107 -4.18 -2.33 5.52
N ALA A 108 -4.77 -2.89 6.56
CA ALA A 108 -4.11 -3.38 7.77
C ALA A 108 -4.83 -4.62 8.32
N SER A 109 -4.09 -5.60 8.83
CA SER A 109 -4.65 -6.76 9.52
C SER A 109 -5.03 -6.44 10.97
N GLY A 110 -4.47 -5.38 11.56
CA GLY A 110 -4.73 -5.00 12.94
C GLY A 110 -4.38 -3.55 13.29
N GLY A 111 -4.64 -3.20 14.54
CA GLY A 111 -4.41 -1.87 15.10
C GLY A 111 -5.56 -1.46 16.02
N TYR A 112 -5.51 -0.23 16.51
CA TYR A 112 -6.59 0.26 17.37
C TYR A 112 -7.91 0.42 16.59
N PRO A 113 -9.08 0.29 17.25
CA PRO A 113 -10.35 0.10 16.56
C PRO A 113 -10.71 1.17 15.52
N ALA A 114 -10.46 2.46 15.80
CA ALA A 114 -10.82 3.51 14.86
C ALA A 114 -9.94 3.48 13.58
N TYR A 115 -8.65 3.15 13.71
CA TYR A 115 -7.77 2.94 12.57
C TYR A 115 -8.27 1.78 11.70
N VAL A 116 -8.52 0.62 12.30
CA VAL A 116 -9.01 -0.55 11.56
C VAL A 116 -10.35 -0.25 10.88
N ARG A 117 -11.29 0.39 11.58
CA ARG A 117 -12.57 0.82 10.98
C ARG A 117 -12.38 1.73 9.78
N SER A 118 -11.44 2.68 9.83
CA SER A 118 -11.16 3.56 8.69
C SER A 118 -10.62 2.79 7.48
N LYS A 119 -9.72 1.82 7.67
CA LYS A 119 -9.20 0.97 6.59
C LYS A 119 -10.29 0.05 6.02
N ARG A 120 -11.18 -0.50 6.86
CA ARG A 120 -12.32 -1.31 6.40
C ARG A 120 -13.33 -0.50 5.60
N ARG A 121 -13.64 0.74 6.00
CA ARG A 121 -14.49 1.63 5.19
C ARG A 121 -13.94 1.85 3.78
N ALA A 122 -12.63 2.04 3.68
CA ALA A 122 -11.95 2.21 2.41
C ALA A 122 -11.91 0.92 1.58
N GLU A 123 -11.76 -0.25 2.21
CA GLU A 123 -11.91 -1.52 1.51
C GLU A 123 -13.29 -1.67 0.89
N GLU A 124 -14.36 -1.28 1.59
CA GLU A 124 -15.72 -1.32 1.02
C GLU A 124 -15.85 -0.38 -0.19
N LEU A 125 -15.24 0.81 -0.16
CA LEU A 125 -15.18 1.70 -1.34
C LEU A 125 -14.46 1.03 -2.52
N VAL A 126 -13.34 0.37 -2.26
CA VAL A 126 -12.57 -0.35 -3.31
C VAL A 126 -13.41 -1.49 -3.88
N LYS A 127 -14.07 -2.28 -3.03
CA LYS A 127 -14.94 -3.39 -3.48
C LYS A 127 -16.12 -2.90 -4.30
N SER A 128 -16.73 -1.76 -3.93
CA SER A 128 -17.85 -1.18 -4.66
C SER A 128 -17.45 -0.37 -5.89
N SER A 129 -16.15 -0.23 -6.18
CA SER A 129 -15.66 0.65 -7.25
C SER A 129 -15.89 0.13 -8.67
N GLY A 130 -16.13 -1.18 -8.82
CA GLY A 130 -16.19 -1.85 -10.12
C GLY A 130 -14.81 -2.11 -10.77
N ILE A 131 -13.71 -1.81 -10.08
CA ILE A 131 -12.34 -2.05 -10.56
C ILE A 131 -11.85 -3.38 -9.99
N ASN A 132 -11.12 -4.18 -10.78
CA ASN A 132 -10.51 -5.41 -10.28
C ASN A 132 -9.50 -5.05 -9.18
N TYR A 133 -9.61 -5.67 -8.01
CA TYR A 133 -8.80 -5.26 -6.87
C TYR A 133 -7.99 -6.38 -6.20
N LEU A 134 -6.90 -5.96 -5.57
CA LEU A 134 -6.17 -6.72 -4.57
C LEU A 134 -6.13 -5.91 -3.27
N ILE A 135 -6.80 -6.39 -2.22
CA ILE A 135 -6.70 -5.78 -0.89
C ILE A 135 -5.59 -6.50 -0.13
N VAL A 136 -4.61 -5.75 0.38
CA VAL A 136 -3.49 -6.31 1.14
C VAL A 136 -3.63 -5.91 2.60
N ARG A 137 -3.70 -6.87 3.53
CA ARG A 137 -3.80 -6.62 4.98
C ARG A 137 -2.51 -7.05 5.68
N PRO A 138 -1.46 -6.21 5.68
CA PRO A 138 -0.24 -6.50 6.41
C PRO A 138 -0.41 -6.23 7.91
N GLY A 139 0.42 -6.90 8.71
CA GLY A 139 0.64 -6.57 10.12
C GLY A 139 1.57 -5.37 10.31
N LEU A 140 2.39 -5.39 11.36
CA LEU A 140 3.32 -4.28 11.62
C LEU A 140 4.43 -4.22 10.55
N LEU A 141 4.44 -3.17 9.74
CA LEU A 141 5.52 -2.96 8.78
C LEU A 141 6.80 -2.50 9.48
N PHE A 142 7.92 -3.13 9.14
CA PHE A 142 9.24 -2.72 9.59
C PHE A 142 10.28 -2.76 8.47
N GLY A 143 11.37 -2.01 8.64
CA GLY A 143 12.39 -1.81 7.61
C GLY A 143 13.42 -0.74 7.99
N ALA A 144 14.55 -0.73 7.27
CA ALA A 144 15.70 0.11 7.56
C ALA A 144 15.39 1.62 7.54
N ASP A 145 14.46 2.05 6.68
CA ASP A 145 14.06 3.46 6.58
C ASP A 145 13.34 3.98 7.84
N ARG A 146 12.91 3.09 8.75
CA ARG A 146 12.31 3.45 10.03
C ARG A 146 12.87 2.57 11.16
N PRO A 147 14.06 2.85 11.69
CA PRO A 147 14.73 1.99 12.67
C PRO A 147 13.89 1.68 13.92
N LYS A 148 13.06 2.63 14.38
CA LYS A 148 12.12 2.41 15.51
C LYS A 148 11.16 1.24 15.27
N THR A 149 10.75 1.02 14.02
CA THR A 149 9.85 -0.10 13.67
C THR A 149 10.54 -1.46 13.76
N ILE A 150 11.87 -1.51 13.58
CA ILE A 150 12.66 -2.74 13.73
C ILE A 150 12.64 -3.19 15.18
N PHE A 151 12.86 -2.26 16.11
CA PHE A 151 12.75 -2.56 17.55
C PHE A 151 11.34 -3.02 17.93
N GLN A 152 10.30 -2.34 17.43
CA GLN A 152 8.91 -2.75 17.66
C GLN A 152 8.62 -4.15 17.09
N ALA A 153 9.14 -4.48 15.91
CA ALA A 153 9.02 -5.79 15.31
C ALA A 153 9.72 -6.87 16.15
N TRP A 154 10.90 -6.56 16.71
CA TRP A 154 11.60 -7.47 17.62
C TRP A 154 10.79 -7.74 18.90
N VAL A 155 10.28 -6.71 19.56
CA VAL A 155 9.40 -6.85 20.75
C VAL A 155 8.17 -7.69 20.40
N LEU A 156 7.53 -7.41 19.27
CA LEU A 156 6.32 -8.12 18.88
C LEU A 156 6.60 -9.58 18.52
N ARG A 157 7.73 -9.90 17.88
CA ARG A 157 8.17 -11.28 17.62
C ARG A 157 8.37 -12.05 18.92
N PHE A 158 8.99 -11.42 19.92
CA PHE A 158 9.13 -12.02 21.24
C PHE A 158 7.76 -12.35 21.86
N LEU A 159 6.83 -11.38 21.86
CA LEU A 159 5.47 -11.59 22.38
C LEU A 159 4.68 -12.66 21.62
N LEU A 160 4.91 -12.79 20.31
CA LEU A 160 4.28 -13.81 19.47
C LEU A 160 4.72 -15.24 19.80
N GLY A 161 5.90 -15.41 20.41
CA GLY A 161 6.40 -16.70 20.87
C GLY A 161 5.83 -17.17 22.22
N LEU A 162 5.15 -16.29 22.97
CA LEU A 162 4.62 -16.63 24.30
C LEU A 162 3.29 -17.40 24.21
N PRO A 163 3.08 -18.45 25.03
CA PRO A 163 1.82 -19.18 25.07
C PRO A 163 0.66 -18.25 25.49
N PHE A 164 -0.52 -18.47 24.92
CA PHE A 164 -1.75 -17.67 25.10
C PHE A 164 -1.75 -16.22 24.60
N ILE A 165 -0.60 -15.53 24.65
CA ILE A 165 -0.43 -14.16 24.12
C ILE A 165 -0.26 -14.19 22.60
N GLY A 166 0.62 -15.07 22.11
CA GLY A 166 0.95 -15.17 20.69
C GLY A 166 -0.27 -15.32 19.77
N PRO A 167 -1.18 -16.29 20.01
CA PRO A 167 -2.40 -16.45 19.23
C PRO A 167 -3.26 -15.19 19.13
N LYS A 168 -3.33 -14.38 20.19
CA LYS A 168 -4.11 -13.13 20.22
C LYS A 168 -3.47 -12.01 19.41
N LEU A 169 -2.15 -12.03 19.25
CA LEU A 169 -1.40 -10.98 18.54
C LEU A 169 -1.02 -11.36 17.11
N LYS A 170 -1.35 -12.56 16.62
CA LYS A 170 -0.99 -13.05 15.27
C LYS A 170 -1.32 -12.06 14.15
N HIS A 171 -2.47 -11.40 14.25
CA HIS A 171 -2.92 -10.40 13.28
C HIS A 171 -2.05 -9.13 13.24
N LEU A 172 -1.11 -8.95 14.17
CA LEU A 172 -0.14 -7.85 14.18
C LEU A 172 1.26 -8.28 13.73
N ALA A 173 1.43 -9.55 13.32
CA ALA A 173 2.71 -10.13 12.95
C ALA A 173 3.58 -9.17 12.13
N PRO A 174 4.83 -8.90 12.54
CA PRO A 174 5.69 -7.99 11.81
C PRO A 174 6.01 -8.51 10.41
N VAL A 175 5.89 -7.64 9.41
CA VAL A 175 6.20 -7.93 8.01
C VAL A 175 7.24 -6.93 7.51
N SER A 176 8.30 -7.43 6.88
CA SER A 176 9.29 -6.57 6.24
C SER A 176 8.67 -5.86 5.04
N THR A 177 8.98 -4.59 4.82
CA THR A 177 8.51 -3.87 3.61
C THR A 177 9.00 -4.55 2.32
N ILE A 178 10.21 -5.11 2.31
CA ILE A 178 10.79 -5.81 1.15
C ILE A 178 9.99 -7.09 0.86
N GLU A 179 9.74 -7.89 1.90
CA GLU A 179 8.95 -9.13 1.77
C GLU A 179 7.54 -8.81 1.27
N LEU A 180 6.91 -7.79 1.85
CA LEU A 180 5.59 -7.34 1.45
C LEU A 180 5.54 -6.94 -0.02
N ALA A 181 6.49 -6.11 -0.47
CA ALA A 181 6.55 -5.67 -1.85
C ALA A 181 6.72 -6.86 -2.82
N ASN A 182 7.65 -7.77 -2.53
CA ASN A 182 7.89 -8.95 -3.37
C ASN A 182 6.65 -9.83 -3.52
N LYS A 183 5.96 -10.11 -2.41
CA LYS A 183 4.73 -10.91 -2.41
C LYS A 183 3.56 -10.21 -3.10
N ILE A 184 3.45 -8.88 -2.99
CA ILE A 184 2.46 -8.12 -3.77
C ILE A 184 2.73 -8.36 -5.25
N PHE A 185 3.95 -8.14 -5.74
CA PHE A 185 4.26 -8.35 -7.16
C PHE A 185 4.13 -9.81 -7.61
N ALA A 186 4.47 -10.79 -6.76
CA ALA A 186 4.22 -12.20 -7.06
C ALA A 186 2.71 -12.52 -7.17
N ALA A 187 1.87 -11.89 -6.35
CA ALA A 187 0.41 -12.03 -6.47
C ALA A 187 -0.12 -11.38 -7.76
N LEU A 188 0.49 -10.27 -8.22
CA LEU A 188 0.11 -9.59 -9.46
C LEU A 188 0.50 -10.38 -10.72
N GLU A 189 1.48 -11.28 -10.65
CA GLU A 189 1.92 -12.13 -11.77
C GLU A 189 0.93 -13.28 -12.08
N ASN A 190 0.08 -13.67 -11.13
CA ASN A 190 -0.82 -14.85 -11.25
C ASN A 190 -2.28 -14.49 -11.65
N GLU A 191 -2.45 -13.42 -12.43
CA GLU A 191 -3.72 -12.71 -12.68
C GLU A 191 -4.30 -12.07 -11.41
N ILE A 192 -5.02 -10.95 -11.56
CA ILE A 192 -5.64 -10.22 -10.44
C ILE A 192 -7.16 -10.46 -10.46
N PRO A 193 -7.67 -11.63 -10.04
CA PRO A 193 -9.07 -11.71 -9.66
C PRO A 193 -9.27 -10.96 -8.34
N ASN A 194 -10.49 -10.47 -8.09
CA ASN A 194 -10.90 -9.75 -6.87
C ASN A 194 -10.51 -10.51 -5.59
N THR A 195 -9.31 -10.27 -5.06
CA THR A 195 -8.67 -11.14 -4.07
C THR A 195 -8.26 -10.35 -2.83
N LEU A 196 -8.29 -11.03 -1.68
CA LEU A 196 -7.79 -10.53 -0.42
C LEU A 196 -6.48 -11.24 -0.07
N LEU A 197 -5.38 -10.49 0.00
CA LEU A 197 -4.10 -10.98 0.50
C LEU A 197 -3.96 -10.59 1.98
N THR A 198 -4.20 -11.55 2.87
CA THR A 198 -3.94 -11.38 4.30
C THR A 198 -2.61 -12.02 4.66
N TYR A 199 -1.79 -11.30 5.42
CA TYR A 199 -0.55 -11.87 5.95
C TYR A 199 -0.86 -12.66 7.21
N GLU A 200 -0.84 -13.98 7.09
CA GLU A 200 -0.63 -14.82 8.26
C GLU A 200 0.87 -14.85 8.58
N PRO A 201 1.27 -14.81 9.86
CA PRO A 201 2.66 -15.05 10.23
C PRO A 201 3.08 -16.40 9.66
N GLN A 202 4.07 -16.40 8.76
CA GLN A 202 4.79 -17.63 8.46
C GLN A 202 5.37 -18.13 9.78
N LYS A 203 4.96 -19.34 10.19
CA LYS A 203 5.81 -20.17 11.05
C LYS A 203 7.04 -20.47 10.21
N ASN A 204 8.09 -19.66 10.32
CA ASN A 204 9.41 -20.12 9.92
C ASN A 204 10.08 -20.79 11.13
N PRO A 205 10.84 -21.87 10.88
CA PRO A 205 11.18 -22.92 11.84
C PRO A 205 11.96 -22.42 13.06
#